data_AF-A0A0F9HAX0-F1
#
_entry.id   AF-A0A0F9HAX0-F1
#
_cell.length_a   1.000
_cell.length_b   1.000
_cell.length_c   1.000
_cell.angle_alpha   90.00
_cell.angle_beta   90.00
_cell.angle_gamma   90.00
#
_symmetry.space_group_name_H-M   'P 1'
#
loop_
_entity.id
_entity.type
_entity.pdbx_description
1 polymer ?
#
loop_
_entity_poly.entity_id
_entity_poly.type
_entity_poly.pdbx_seq_one_letter_code
_entity_poly.pdbx_strand_id
1 'polypeptide(L)'
;MSTPVGARVLAVRDGKEGTLHVYGRGIFVGHERPPGDWPEGYTNPKIELDGGGVAWGNQCWWGPLEQWEAKYGVWEWLDVPLPAAEEPEAT
;
A
#
# COMPACT_ATOMS: atom_id res chain seq x y z
N MET A 1 -15.81 4.67 7.50
CA MET A 1 -15.52 5.74 6.52
C MET A 1 -14.79 5.09 5.35
N SER A 2 -15.17 5.39 4.11
CA SER A 2 -14.42 4.95 2.92
C SER A 2 -13.34 5.97 2.61
N THR A 3 -12.12 5.54 2.30
CA THR A 3 -11.04 6.44 1.86
C THR A 3 -11.37 6.94 0.45
N PRO A 4 -11.50 8.26 0.21
CA PRO A 4 -11.86 8.78 -1.11
C PRO A 4 -10.70 8.65 -2.11
N VAL A 5 -11.01 8.45 -3.39
CA VAL A 5 -10.01 8.52 -4.47
C VAL A 5 -9.34 9.88 -4.45
N GLY A 6 -8.01 9.90 -4.59
CA GLY A 6 -7.18 11.09 -4.46
C GLY A 6 -6.68 11.34 -3.03
N ALA A 7 -7.12 10.58 -2.03
CA ALA A 7 -6.64 10.74 -0.66
C ALA A 7 -5.16 10.36 -0.51
N ARG A 8 -4.46 11.12 0.34
CA ARG A 8 -3.12 10.77 0.82
C ARG A 8 -3.19 9.58 1.76
N VAL A 9 -2.43 8.55 1.44
CA VAL A 9 -2.37 7.31 2.20
C VAL A 9 -0.93 6.90 2.48
N LEU A 10 -0.76 6.04 3.49
CA LEU A 10 0.49 5.34 3.76
C LEU A 10 0.29 3.85 3.43
N ALA A 11 1.25 3.26 2.73
CA ALA A 11 1.34 1.82 2.51
C ALA A 11 2.38 1.23 3.48
N VAL A 12 1.96 0.29 4.31
CA VAL A 12 2.73 -0.28 5.42
C VAL A 12 2.84 -1.78 5.25
N ARG A 13 4.07 -2.30 5.16
CA ARG A 13 4.33 -3.73 5.09
C ARG A 13 3.96 -4.42 6.40
N ASP A 14 4.51 -3.91 7.49
CA ASP A 14 4.31 -4.41 8.85
C ASP A 14 4.74 -3.35 9.89
N GLY A 15 4.48 -3.62 11.17
CA GLY A 15 4.99 -2.81 12.27
C GLY A 15 5.35 -3.68 13.47
N LYS A 16 6.54 -3.46 14.05
CA LYS A 16 7.02 -4.19 15.22
C LYS A 16 7.97 -3.33 16.06
N GLU A 17 7.89 -3.48 17.40
CA GLU A 17 8.88 -2.91 18.35
C GLU A 17 9.14 -1.41 18.23
N GLY A 18 8.14 -0.61 17.82
CA GLY A 18 8.31 0.84 17.67
C GLY A 18 8.79 1.26 16.28
N THR A 19 8.89 0.34 15.34
CA THR A 19 9.27 0.60 13.94
C THR A 19 8.14 0.18 13.00
N LEU A 20 7.79 1.06 12.06
CA LEU A 20 6.94 0.76 10.90
C LEU A 20 7.81 0.55 9.67
N HIS A 21 7.64 -0.58 8.99
CA HIS A 21 8.23 -0.82 7.68
C HIS A 21 7.23 -0.37 6.62
N VAL A 22 7.56 0.71 5.91
CA VAL A 22 6.64 1.36 4.97
C VAL A 22 7.11 1.16 3.54
N TYR A 23 6.19 0.82 2.64
CA TYR A 23 6.49 0.90 1.20
C TYR A 23 6.56 2.34 0.73
N GLY A 24 5.85 3.23 1.42
CA GLY A 24 5.93 4.66 1.21
C GLY A 24 4.57 5.35 1.34
N ARG A 25 4.60 6.66 1.14
CA ARG A 25 3.40 7.49 1.04
C ARG A 25 2.91 7.49 -0.41
N GLY A 26 1.61 7.67 -0.61
CA GLY A 26 1.03 7.64 -1.94
C GLY A 26 -0.39 8.19 -2.02
N ILE A 27 -0.98 8.01 -3.19
CA ILE A 27 -2.35 8.39 -3.51
C ILE A 27 -3.20 7.13 -3.69
N PHE A 28 -4.32 7.06 -2.96
CA PHE A 28 -5.32 6.04 -3.24
C PHE A 28 -6.05 6.37 -4.54
N VAL A 29 -5.95 5.53 -5.55
CA VAL A 29 -6.54 5.78 -6.88
C VAL A 29 -7.85 5.03 -7.13
N GLY A 30 -8.30 4.23 -6.15
CA GLY A 30 -9.55 3.47 -6.24
C GLY A 30 -9.31 1.96 -6.16
N HIS A 31 -10.34 1.21 -6.55
CA HIS A 31 -10.27 -0.24 -6.64
C HIS A 31 -10.08 -0.64 -8.09
N GLU A 32 -8.93 -1.23 -8.40
CA GLU A 32 -8.59 -1.71 -9.75
C GLU A 32 -8.24 -3.19 -9.71
N ARG A 33 -8.18 -3.84 -10.87
CA ARG A 33 -7.72 -5.23 -10.97
C ARG A 33 -6.19 -5.26 -10.87
N PRO A 34 -5.59 -5.98 -9.89
CA PRO A 34 -4.16 -6.16 -9.83
C PRO A 34 -3.62 -6.93 -11.05
N PRO A 35 -2.34 -6.78 -11.40
CA PRO A 35 -1.69 -7.68 -12.35
C PRO A 35 -1.73 -9.12 -11.84
N GLY A 36 -1.76 -10.08 -12.76
CA GLY A 36 -1.83 -11.52 -12.46
C GLY A 36 -3.17 -12.16 -12.81
N ASP A 37 -3.28 -13.47 -12.57
CA ASP A 37 -4.47 -14.25 -12.85
C ASP A 37 -5.44 -14.21 -11.67
N TRP A 38 -6.24 -13.15 -11.62
CA TRP A 38 -7.32 -12.98 -10.65
C TRP A 38 -8.69 -13.27 -11.28
N PRO A 39 -9.67 -13.80 -10.53
CA PRO A 39 -11.02 -14.02 -11.03
C PRO A 39 -11.64 -12.75 -11.64
N GLU A 40 -12.55 -12.94 -12.60
CA GLU A 40 -13.30 -11.81 -13.18
C GLU A 40 -14.05 -11.03 -12.08
N GLY A 41 -13.98 -9.70 -12.15
CA GLY A 41 -14.59 -8.81 -11.15
C GLY A 41 -13.77 -8.64 -9.87
N TYR A 42 -12.64 -9.33 -9.70
CA TYR A 42 -11.75 -9.09 -8.57
C TYR A 42 -11.10 -7.70 -8.70
N THR A 43 -11.30 -6.86 -7.68
CA THR A 43 -10.66 -5.54 -7.58
C THR A 43 -10.06 -5.37 -6.18
N ASN A 44 -9.02 -4.56 -6.11
CA ASN A 44 -8.26 -4.32 -4.90
C ASN A 44 -7.86 -2.84 -4.84
N PRO A 45 -7.77 -2.25 -3.64
CA PRO A 45 -7.19 -0.93 -3.48
C PRO A 45 -5.86 -0.78 -4.21
N LYS A 46 -5.77 0.23 -5.07
CA LYS A 46 -4.54 0.61 -5.76
C LYS A 46 -4.00 1.89 -5.16
N ILE A 47 -2.70 1.88 -4.86
CA ILE A 47 -1.99 3.02 -4.29
C ILE A 47 -0.79 3.33 -5.19
N GLU A 48 -0.75 4.54 -5.73
CA GLU A 48 0.41 5.04 -6.46
C GLU A 48 1.36 5.72 -5.48
N LEU A 49 2.58 5.18 -5.35
CA LEU A 49 3.56 5.66 -4.37
C LEU A 49 4.36 6.85 -4.91
N ASP A 50 4.69 7.79 -4.02
CA ASP A 50 5.45 9.00 -4.38
C ASP A 50 6.86 8.68 -4.92
N GLY A 51 7.46 7.60 -4.40
CA GLY A 51 8.77 7.11 -4.84
C GLY A 51 8.73 6.30 -6.14
N GLY A 52 7.55 6.17 -6.75
CA GLY A 52 7.29 5.30 -7.89
C GLY A 52 6.82 3.90 -7.49
N GLY A 53 6.15 3.24 -8.43
CA GLY A 53 5.56 1.92 -8.21
C GLY A 53 4.13 1.96 -7.67
N VAL A 54 3.54 0.76 -7.54
CA VAL A 54 2.16 0.56 -7.11
C VAL A 54 2.13 -0.44 -5.97
N ALA A 55 1.46 -0.08 -4.88
CA ALA A 55 1.10 -1.00 -3.81
C ALA A 55 -0.37 -1.39 -3.95
N TRP A 56 -0.65 -2.70 -3.83
CA TRP A 56 -2.02 -3.21 -3.79
C TRP A 56 -2.45 -3.50 -2.35
N GLY A 57 -3.72 -3.26 -2.05
CA GLY A 57 -4.28 -3.43 -0.70
C GLY A 57 -4.20 -4.85 -0.13
N ASN A 58 -4.01 -5.88 -0.96
CA ASN A 58 -3.71 -7.25 -0.49
C ASN A 58 -2.23 -7.48 -0.13
N GLN A 59 -1.32 -6.56 -0.49
CA GLN A 59 0.12 -6.69 -0.24
C GLN A 59 0.58 -5.93 1.01
N CYS A 60 -0.27 -5.06 1.57
CA CYS A 60 0.07 -4.19 2.68
C CYS A 60 -1.14 -3.83 3.53
N TRP A 61 -0.86 -3.36 4.74
CA TRP A 61 -1.78 -2.46 5.42
C TRP A 61 -1.72 -1.08 4.79
N TRP A 62 -2.85 -0.40 4.73
CA TRP A 62 -2.89 0.95 4.19
C TRP A 62 -4.01 1.76 4.82
N GLY A 63 -3.90 3.07 4.72
CA GLY A 63 -4.95 3.97 5.18
C GLY A 63 -4.57 5.44 5.09
N PRO A 64 -5.48 6.36 5.45
CA PRO A 64 -5.23 7.79 5.41
C PRO A 64 -3.97 8.16 6.17
N LEU A 65 -3.09 8.94 5.54
CA LEU A 65 -1.77 9.28 6.09
C LEU A 65 -1.90 9.92 7.48
N GLU A 66 -2.85 10.84 7.65
CA GLU A 66 -3.09 11.55 8.92
C GLU A 66 -3.42 10.58 10.08
N GLN A 67 -4.10 9.46 9.81
CA GLN A 67 -4.41 8.47 10.85
C GLN A 67 -3.16 7.70 11.29
N TRP A 68 -2.25 7.42 10.35
CA TRP A 68 -0.98 6.79 10.66
C TRP A 68 -0.06 7.72 11.44
N GLU A 69 0.00 9.00 11.06
CA GLU A 69 0.76 10.03 11.79
C GLU A 69 0.24 10.22 13.21
N ALA A 70 -1.09 10.29 13.39
CA ALA A 70 -1.69 10.43 14.71
C ALA A 70 -1.42 9.23 15.62
N LYS A 71 -1.42 8.01 15.07
CA LYS A 71 -1.29 6.77 15.86
C LYS A 71 0.16 6.32 16.07
N TYR A 72 1.01 6.52 15.07
CA TYR A 72 2.37 5.98 15.00
C TYR A 72 3.42 7.06 14.70
N GLY A 73 3.10 8.35 14.82
CA GLY A 73 4.06 9.43 14.56
C GLY A 73 5.27 9.46 15.48
N VAL A 74 5.24 8.73 16.60
CA VAL A 74 6.39 8.56 17.51
C VAL A 74 7.24 7.31 17.18
N TRP A 75 6.76 6.46 16.27
CA TRP A 75 7.50 5.28 15.82
C TRP A 75 8.52 5.69 14.77
N GLU A 76 9.60 4.92 14.64
CA GLU A 76 10.52 5.06 13.52
C GLU A 76 9.87 4.52 12.24
N TRP A 77 9.92 5.27 11.15
CA TRP A 77 9.37 4.86 9.86
C TRP A 77 10.53 4.54 8.93
N LEU A 78 10.66 3.26 8.58
CA LEU A 78 11.72 2.76 7.71
C LEU A 78 11.13 2.44 6.34
N ASP A 79 11.56 3.20 5.32
CA ASP A 79 11.22 2.90 3.93
C ASP A 79 11.84 1.57 3.50
N VAL A 80 11.01 0.66 3.00
CA VAL A 80 11.39 -0.64 2.47
C VAL A 80 10.92 -0.76 1.03
N PRO A 81 11.65 -1.48 0.15
CA PRO A 81 11.24 -1.63 -1.24
C PRO A 81 9.90 -2.36 -1.33
N LEU A 82 9.13 -2.07 -2.38
CA LEU A 82 8.00 -2.88 -2.78
C LEU A 82 8.46 -4.34 -2.99
N PRO A 83 7.61 -5.34 -2.69
CA PRO A 83 7.90 -6.70 -3.09
C PRO A 83 8.06 -6.73 -4.61
N ALA A 84 8.99 -7.56 -5.09
CA ALA A 84 9.12 -7.80 -6.53
C ALA A 84 7.74 -8.19 -7.08
N ALA A 85 7.33 -7.59 -8.21
CA ALA A 85 6.13 -8.02 -8.88
C ALA A 85 6.27 -9.53 -9.12
N GLU A 86 5.29 -10.32 -8.69
CA GLU A 86 5.25 -11.74 -9.03
C GLU A 86 5.14 -11.80 -10.56
N GLU A 87 6.27 -12.00 -11.24
CA GLU A 87 6.27 -12.33 -12.65
C GLU A 87 5.45 -13.62 -12.77
N PRO A 88 4.44 -13.69 -13.65
CA PRO A 88 3.71 -14.93 -13.83
C PRO A 88 4.74 -16.00 -14.22
N GLU A 89 4.92 -17.00 -13.37
CA GLU A 89 5.75 -18.16 -13.71
C GLU A 89 5.19 -18.74 -15.00
N ALA A 90 5.92 -18.58 -16.10
CA ALA A 90 5.57 -19.18 -17.37
C ALA A 90 5.64 -20.70 -17.20
N THR A 91 4.48 -21.34 -17.07
CA THR A 91 4.30 -22.81 -17.16
C THR A 91 3.49 -23.14 -18.40
#